data_AF-A0A3D0HM59-F1
#
_entry.id   AF-A0A3D0HM59-F1
#
_cell.length_a   1.000
_cell.length_b   1.000
_cell.length_c   1.000
_cell.angle_alpha   90.00
_cell.angle_beta   90.00
_cell.angle_gamma   90.00
#
_symmetry.space_group_name_H-M   'P 1'
#
loop_
_entity.id
_entity.type
_entity.pdbx_description
1 polymer ?
#
loop_
_entity_poly.entity_id
_entity_poly.type
_entity_poly.pdbx_seq_one_letter_code
_entity_poly.pdbx_strand_id
1 'polypeptide(L)'
;MTKAKELPKSEPSIHTFAITGTFASSILKERIYNKLKKLAESGEYEWKGTSTFSQKRTGLRVKLKPCNFGYTLTVSRINLERITNGNSLLDKIRFDPVSLSCYEIALERELKRMAVPLNDSSILWTMSRVDITQDFYVKSDPSLYIRVLRYNDPSYGKHVVEANHYIKHNEKHSAKWELKKVFDVTVYDKQAELKNVAKRHGNVLPQDIDNAQNCLRYEVQMERKFLRDVIEPRMRYSKWQGGWKYNWVTDYFLKLRKFIPATMQEIAMEMFGKYPWVSCKEAEKRISVLYRHGNIGDEELELMQEYFDYNNVKAEDGRCPDRSKWNFDSEEWRTIYHILDFAQVNRTVIPEWVLNEREKNKKSILCQPLWKMVQKIEDEPRCIFYEPQ
;
A
#
# COMPACT_ATOMS: atom_id res chain seq x y z
N MET A 1 -21.93 28.63 13.42
CA MET A 1 -21.18 27.35 13.49
C MET A 1 -20.47 27.13 12.17
N THR A 2 -19.14 27.20 12.14
CA THR A 2 -18.36 26.87 10.94
C THR A 2 -18.47 25.36 10.71
N LYS A 3 -19.03 24.92 9.58
CA LYS A 3 -19.05 23.50 9.21
C LYS A 3 -17.60 22.99 9.23
N ALA A 4 -17.35 21.89 9.94
CA ALA A 4 -16.03 21.26 9.91
C ALA A 4 -15.70 20.91 8.46
N LYS A 5 -14.55 21.37 7.95
CA LYS A 5 -14.09 21.07 6.59
C LYS A 5 -14.05 19.55 6.42
N GLU A 6 -14.81 19.03 5.45
CA GLU A 6 -14.77 17.61 5.10
C GLU A 6 -13.40 17.33 4.48
N LEU A 7 -12.77 16.24 4.91
CA LEU A 7 -11.46 15.85 4.40
C LEU A 7 -11.66 15.19 3.03
N PRO A 8 -10.72 15.37 2.08
CA PRO A 8 -10.81 14.69 0.80
C PRO A 8 -10.90 13.17 0.99
N LYS A 9 -11.83 12.55 0.27
CA LYS A 9 -11.92 11.09 0.17
C LYS A 9 -11.13 10.65 -1.06
N SER A 10 -10.41 9.55 -0.91
CA SER A 10 -9.72 8.89 -2.02
C SER A 10 -10.17 7.46 -2.10
N GLU A 11 -10.48 7.01 -3.31
CA GLU A 11 -10.62 5.59 -3.60
C GLU A 11 -9.24 4.90 -3.60
N PRO A 12 -9.22 3.57 -3.37
CA PRO A 12 -8.07 2.75 -3.71
C PRO A 12 -7.74 2.84 -5.21
N SER A 13 -6.45 2.85 -5.54
CA SER A 13 -5.98 2.86 -6.92
C SER A 13 -4.73 2.01 -7.09
N ILE A 14 -4.40 1.65 -8.34
CA ILE A 14 -3.10 1.06 -8.65
C ILE A 14 -2.06 2.19 -8.70
N HIS A 15 -0.99 2.04 -7.93
CA HIS A 15 0.13 2.96 -7.94
C HIS A 15 1.16 2.56 -8.98
N THR A 16 1.68 1.33 -8.90
CA THR A 16 2.54 0.75 -9.94
C THR A 16 2.29 -0.73 -10.11
N PHE A 17 2.75 -1.31 -11.20
CA PHE A 17 2.79 -2.76 -11.37
C PHE A 17 4.03 -3.22 -12.13
N ALA A 18 4.21 -4.53 -12.19
CA ALA A 18 5.24 -5.19 -12.96
C ALA A 18 4.69 -6.39 -13.74
N ILE A 19 5.14 -6.50 -14.99
CA ILE A 19 4.85 -7.61 -15.89
C ILE A 19 6.15 -8.32 -16.23
N THR A 20 6.08 -9.64 -16.33
CA THR A 20 7.21 -10.48 -16.70
C THR A 20 6.83 -11.38 -17.85
N GLY A 21 7.58 -11.26 -18.95
CA GLY A 21 7.50 -12.10 -20.13
C GLY A 21 8.62 -13.13 -20.15
N THR A 22 8.31 -14.38 -20.49
CA THR A 22 9.31 -15.43 -20.72
C THR A 22 9.27 -15.88 -22.18
N PHE A 23 10.44 -15.98 -22.82
CA PHE A 23 10.56 -16.34 -24.25
C PHE A 23 11.92 -17.00 -24.55
N ALA A 24 11.97 -17.83 -25.61
CA ALA A 24 13.17 -18.57 -25.98
C ALA A 24 14.06 -17.87 -27.04
N SER A 25 13.49 -16.97 -27.85
CA SER A 25 14.16 -16.39 -29.02
C SER A 25 15.34 -15.47 -28.66
N SER A 26 16.56 -15.87 -29.04
CA SER A 26 17.76 -15.04 -28.92
C SER A 26 17.71 -13.80 -29.81
N ILE A 27 17.14 -13.93 -31.02
CA ILE A 27 16.93 -12.82 -31.96
C ILE A 27 16.05 -11.74 -31.32
N LEU A 28 14.95 -12.14 -30.67
CA LEU A 28 14.08 -11.21 -29.97
C LEU A 28 14.80 -10.53 -28.80
N LYS A 29 15.60 -11.27 -28.03
CA LYS A 29 16.44 -10.74 -26.95
C LYS A 29 17.41 -9.67 -27.46
N GLU A 30 18.10 -9.94 -28.56
CA GLU A 30 19.04 -8.97 -29.16
C GLU A 30 18.34 -7.73 -29.70
N ARG A 31 17.19 -7.91 -30.36
CA ARG A 31 16.38 -6.79 -30.84
C ARG A 31 15.95 -5.85 -29.71
N ILE A 32 15.44 -6.40 -28.60
CA ILE A 32 15.04 -5.62 -27.41
C ILE A 32 16.25 -4.92 -26.80
N TYR A 33 17.34 -5.65 -26.57
CA TYR A 33 18.56 -5.11 -25.96
C TYR A 33 19.16 -3.96 -26.79
N ASN A 34 19.30 -4.15 -28.10
CA ASN A 34 19.85 -3.14 -29.00
C ASN A 34 18.97 -1.90 -29.06
N LYS A 35 17.63 -2.06 -29.02
CA LYS A 35 16.71 -0.92 -28.98
C LYS A 35 16.82 -0.13 -27.68
N LEU A 36 16.88 -0.83 -26.53
CA LEU A 36 17.07 -0.20 -25.22
C LEU A 36 18.43 0.52 -25.12
N LYS A 37 19.49 -0.07 -25.68
CA LYS A 37 20.82 0.56 -25.73
C LYS A 37 20.78 1.87 -26.52
N LYS A 38 20.17 1.89 -27.71
CA LYS A 38 19.98 3.12 -28.50
C LYS A 38 19.18 4.19 -27.75
N LEU A 39 18.12 3.78 -27.03
CA LEU A 39 17.34 4.70 -26.20
C LEU A 39 18.17 5.25 -25.02
N ALA A 40 19.07 4.45 -24.44
CA ALA A 40 20.00 4.92 -23.42
C ALA A 40 21.05 5.89 -23.98
N GLU A 41 21.59 5.60 -25.16
CA GLU A 41 22.53 6.47 -25.89
C GLU A 41 21.90 7.83 -26.24
N SER A 42 20.61 7.86 -26.59
CA SER A 42 19.86 9.09 -26.80
C SER A 42 19.55 9.89 -25.52
N GLY A 43 19.90 9.36 -24.35
CA GLY A 43 19.68 10.00 -23.06
C GLY A 43 18.27 9.85 -22.48
N GLU A 44 17.32 9.24 -23.21
CA GLU A 44 15.95 8.99 -22.74
C GLU A 44 15.87 7.93 -21.62
N TYR A 45 16.78 6.96 -21.67
CA TYR A 45 16.91 5.89 -20.69
C TYR A 45 18.26 5.99 -19.97
N GLU A 46 18.29 5.55 -18.71
CA GLU A 46 19.49 5.38 -17.91
C GLU A 46 19.84 3.90 -17.86
N TRP A 47 21.10 3.57 -18.16
CA TRP A 47 21.61 2.21 -18.09
C TRP A 47 22.20 1.92 -16.69
N LYS A 48 21.62 0.95 -15.96
CA LYS A 48 21.96 0.64 -14.55
C LYS A 48 22.67 -0.72 -14.41
N GLY A 49 23.78 -0.89 -15.13
CA GLY A 49 24.55 -2.15 -15.18
C GLY A 49 24.09 -3.09 -16.29
N THR A 50 24.57 -4.34 -16.31
CA THR A 50 24.62 -5.19 -17.53
C THR A 50 23.33 -5.35 -18.34
N SER A 51 22.15 -5.34 -17.72
CA SER A 51 20.88 -5.65 -18.39
C SER A 51 19.65 -4.92 -17.85
N THR A 52 19.85 -3.80 -17.14
CA THR A 52 18.78 -3.01 -16.54
C THR A 52 18.77 -1.60 -17.12
N PHE A 53 17.59 -1.17 -17.55
CA PHE A 53 17.35 0.14 -18.15
C PHE A 53 16.21 0.84 -17.38
N SER A 54 16.32 2.15 -17.19
CA SER A 54 15.30 2.95 -16.50
C SER A 54 14.93 4.16 -17.35
N GLN A 55 13.66 4.32 -17.67
CA GLN A 55 13.16 5.46 -18.41
C GLN A 55 13.17 6.71 -17.50
N LYS A 56 13.81 7.81 -17.92
CA LYS A 56 14.07 8.95 -17.04
C LYS A 56 12.82 9.76 -16.65
N ARG A 57 11.85 9.89 -17.55
CA ARG A 57 10.61 10.67 -17.35
C ARG A 57 9.62 9.97 -16.39
N THR A 58 9.37 8.69 -16.62
CA THR A 58 8.31 7.91 -15.97
C THR A 58 8.85 7.07 -14.80
N GLY A 59 10.16 6.77 -14.79
CA GLY A 59 10.77 5.86 -13.81
C GLY A 59 10.52 4.38 -14.11
N LEU A 60 9.86 4.04 -15.22
CA LEU A 60 9.66 2.67 -15.70
C LEU A 60 11.00 1.96 -15.84
N ARG A 61 11.07 0.71 -15.38
CA ARG A 61 12.30 -0.07 -15.38
C ARG A 61 12.14 -1.35 -16.18
N VAL A 62 13.06 -1.58 -17.12
CA VAL A 62 13.17 -2.81 -17.90
C VAL A 62 14.39 -3.60 -17.48
N LYS A 63 14.21 -4.90 -17.30
CA LYS A 63 15.27 -5.84 -16.92
C LYS A 63 15.20 -7.08 -17.77
N LEU A 64 16.28 -7.41 -18.47
CA LEU A 64 16.39 -8.56 -19.35
C LEU A 64 17.38 -9.58 -18.78
N LYS A 65 16.98 -10.82 -18.54
CA LYS A 65 17.84 -11.81 -17.90
C LYS A 65 17.75 -13.19 -18.54
N PRO A 66 18.85 -13.95 -18.63
CA PRO A 66 18.76 -15.38 -18.96
C PRO A 66 17.99 -16.15 -17.88
N CYS A 67 17.37 -17.26 -18.28
CA CYS A 67 16.68 -18.22 -17.41
C CYS A 67 16.71 -19.64 -18.03
N ASN A 68 16.24 -20.64 -17.30
CA ASN A 68 16.29 -22.05 -17.73
C ASN A 68 15.62 -22.34 -19.08
N PHE A 69 14.65 -21.51 -19.49
CA PHE A 69 13.87 -21.68 -20.72
C PHE A 69 14.14 -20.57 -21.76
N GLY A 70 15.29 -19.90 -21.67
CA GLY A 70 15.67 -18.80 -22.55
C GLY A 70 15.87 -17.50 -21.79
N TYR A 71 14.94 -16.56 -21.94
CA TYR A 71 15.06 -15.21 -21.38
C TYR A 71 13.79 -14.77 -20.64
N THR A 72 14.00 -13.89 -19.66
CA THR A 72 12.96 -13.17 -18.95
C THR A 72 13.11 -11.68 -19.19
N LEU A 73 11.99 -11.03 -19.51
CA LEU A 73 11.87 -9.58 -19.61
C LEU A 73 10.90 -9.12 -18.54
N THR A 74 11.41 -8.38 -17.55
CA THR A 74 10.56 -7.75 -16.53
C THR A 74 10.48 -6.26 -16.81
N VAL A 75 9.26 -5.77 -17.00
CA VAL A 75 8.94 -4.34 -17.04
C VAL A 75 8.24 -4.02 -15.73
N SER A 76 8.82 -3.12 -14.93
CA SER A 76 8.42 -2.84 -13.54
C SER A 76 8.34 -1.34 -13.30
N ARG A 77 7.72 -0.94 -12.19
CA ARG A 77 7.42 0.46 -11.87
C ARG A 77 6.55 1.12 -12.94
N ILE A 78 5.67 0.32 -13.57
CA ILE A 78 4.73 0.82 -14.57
C ILE A 78 3.67 1.61 -13.81
N ASN A 79 3.64 2.93 -14.01
CA ASN A 79 2.57 3.80 -13.54
C ASN A 79 1.87 4.37 -14.78
N LEU A 80 0.63 3.95 -15.02
CA LEU A 80 -0.06 4.24 -16.28
C LEU A 80 -0.36 5.72 -16.47
N GLU A 81 -0.67 6.42 -15.38
CA GLU A 81 -0.96 7.84 -15.38
C GLU A 81 0.27 8.67 -15.75
N ARG A 82 1.45 8.30 -15.22
CA ARG A 82 2.73 8.91 -15.64
C ARG A 82 3.10 8.57 -17.07
N ILE A 83 2.74 7.38 -17.56
CA ILE A 83 3.01 6.99 -18.95
C ILE A 83 2.15 7.81 -19.90
N THR A 84 0.86 8.00 -19.62
CA THR A 84 -0.06 8.75 -20.47
C THR A 84 0.32 10.23 -20.55
N ASN A 85 0.20 10.99 -19.46
CA ASN A 85 0.38 12.45 -19.50
C ASN A 85 0.75 13.08 -18.13
N GLY A 86 0.77 12.30 -17.05
CA GLY A 86 0.96 12.82 -15.69
C GLY A 86 2.42 13.14 -15.35
N ASN A 87 2.64 14.33 -14.79
CA ASN A 87 3.88 14.67 -14.08
C ASN A 87 3.68 14.62 -12.56
N SER A 88 2.44 14.52 -12.07
CA SER A 88 2.17 14.47 -10.65
C SER A 88 2.44 13.09 -10.07
N LEU A 89 2.98 13.07 -8.86
CA LEU A 89 3.21 11.85 -8.08
C LEU A 89 2.00 11.49 -7.20
N LEU A 90 0.94 12.32 -7.25
CA LEU A 90 -0.35 12.07 -6.63
C LEU A 90 -1.36 11.47 -7.60
N ASP A 91 -1.16 11.61 -8.92
CA ASP A 91 -2.13 11.11 -9.89
C ASP A 91 -2.34 9.60 -9.74
N LYS A 92 -3.60 9.19 -9.91
CA LYS A 92 -4.08 7.83 -9.67
C LYS A 92 -4.73 7.28 -10.92
N ILE A 93 -4.54 5.98 -11.14
CA ILE A 93 -5.22 5.24 -12.21
C ILE A 93 -6.73 5.26 -11.93
N ARG A 94 -7.50 5.71 -12.92
CA ARG A 94 -8.95 5.55 -12.93
C ARG A 94 -9.34 4.18 -13.45
N PHE A 95 -10.33 3.56 -12.81
CA PHE A 95 -10.77 2.20 -13.11
C PHE A 95 -11.91 2.11 -14.12
N ASP A 96 -12.33 3.23 -14.72
CA ASP A 96 -13.35 3.21 -15.76
C ASP A 96 -12.80 2.60 -17.07
N PRO A 97 -13.63 1.90 -17.87
CA PRO A 97 -13.18 1.23 -19.08
C PRO A 97 -12.51 2.16 -20.10
N VAL A 98 -12.92 3.43 -20.16
CA VAL A 98 -12.37 4.41 -21.13
C VAL A 98 -10.95 4.79 -20.74
N SER A 99 -10.73 5.17 -19.47
CA SER A 99 -9.40 5.48 -18.96
C SER A 99 -8.47 4.27 -19.05
N LEU A 100 -8.93 3.09 -18.65
CA LEU A 100 -8.13 1.85 -18.76
C LEU A 100 -7.71 1.55 -20.20
N SER A 101 -8.61 1.75 -21.18
CA SER A 101 -8.28 1.58 -22.60
C SER A 101 -7.23 2.60 -23.06
N CYS A 102 -7.34 3.87 -22.64
CA CYS A 102 -6.36 4.90 -22.93
C CYS A 102 -4.98 4.58 -22.32
N TYR A 103 -4.96 4.13 -21.06
CA TYR A 103 -3.74 3.69 -20.38
C TYR A 103 -3.08 2.52 -21.10
N GLU A 104 -3.88 1.55 -21.55
CA GLU A 104 -3.39 0.38 -22.25
C GLU A 104 -2.75 0.74 -23.60
N ILE A 105 -3.37 1.65 -24.37
CA ILE A 105 -2.78 2.17 -25.61
C ILE A 105 -1.44 2.85 -25.35
N ALA A 106 -1.34 3.66 -24.28
CA ALA A 106 -0.10 4.35 -23.94
C ALA A 106 1.00 3.38 -23.49
N LEU A 107 0.65 2.34 -22.72
CA LEU A 107 1.56 1.27 -22.36
C LEU A 107 2.04 0.52 -23.60
N GLU A 108 1.15 0.14 -24.51
CA GLU A 108 1.52 -0.57 -25.74
C GLU A 108 2.46 0.28 -26.61
N ARG A 109 2.23 1.59 -26.70
CA ARG A 109 3.14 2.53 -27.38
C ARG A 109 4.52 2.54 -26.74
N GLU A 110 4.61 2.64 -25.41
CA GLU A 110 5.90 2.66 -24.71
C GLU A 110 6.64 1.31 -24.87
N LEU A 111 5.93 0.18 -24.76
CA LEU A 111 6.52 -1.14 -24.99
C LEU A 111 7.02 -1.31 -26.43
N LYS A 112 6.25 -0.86 -27.43
CA LYS A 112 6.66 -0.86 -28.85
C LYS A 112 7.93 -0.03 -29.07
N ARG A 113 8.09 1.11 -28.40
CA ARG A 113 9.32 1.93 -28.48
C ARG A 113 10.55 1.15 -28.03
N MET A 114 10.40 0.25 -27.06
CA MET A 114 11.46 -0.63 -26.56
C MET A 114 11.62 -1.92 -27.38
N ALA A 115 10.90 -2.05 -28.51
CA ALA A 115 10.77 -3.28 -29.28
C ALA A 115 10.28 -4.48 -28.44
N VAL A 116 9.46 -4.20 -27.41
CA VAL A 116 8.80 -5.19 -26.57
C VAL A 116 7.37 -5.39 -27.10
N PRO A 117 7.11 -6.49 -27.84
CA PRO A 117 5.77 -6.72 -28.36
C PRO A 117 4.90 -7.33 -27.26
N LEU A 118 4.01 -6.52 -26.69
CA LEU A 118 3.01 -7.01 -25.73
C LEU A 118 2.16 -8.12 -26.35
N ASN A 119 1.98 -8.06 -27.67
CA ASN A 119 1.10 -8.95 -28.40
C ASN A 119 1.78 -10.16 -29.09
N ASP A 120 3.04 -10.46 -28.77
CA ASP A 120 3.76 -11.57 -29.39
C ASP A 120 3.48 -12.89 -28.67
N SER A 121 2.89 -13.86 -29.41
CA SER A 121 2.58 -15.19 -28.88
C SER A 121 3.80 -16.01 -28.43
N SER A 122 5.01 -15.62 -28.85
CA SER A 122 6.26 -16.25 -28.39
C SER A 122 6.68 -15.80 -26.98
N ILE A 123 6.01 -14.78 -26.42
CA ILE A 123 6.24 -14.28 -25.07
C ILE A 123 5.10 -14.70 -24.17
N LEU A 124 5.42 -15.47 -23.13
CA LEU A 124 4.47 -15.80 -22.07
C LEU A 124 4.46 -14.69 -21.00
N TRP A 125 3.46 -13.80 -21.06
CA TRP A 125 3.30 -12.71 -20.10
C TRP A 125 2.57 -13.12 -18.83
N THR A 126 3.04 -12.58 -17.71
CA THR A 126 2.45 -12.75 -16.37
C THR A 126 2.54 -11.46 -15.56
N MET A 127 1.57 -11.24 -14.67
CA MET A 127 1.62 -10.13 -13.72
C MET A 127 2.51 -10.58 -12.56
N SER A 128 3.65 -9.93 -12.39
CA SER A 128 4.59 -10.30 -11.33
C SER A 128 4.32 -9.56 -10.03
N ARG A 129 3.79 -8.34 -10.10
CA ARG A 129 3.51 -7.51 -8.92
C ARG A 129 2.49 -6.43 -9.24
N VAL A 130 1.63 -6.09 -8.28
CA VAL A 130 0.76 -4.91 -8.34
C VAL A 130 0.81 -4.19 -6.99
N ASP A 131 1.08 -2.89 -7.02
CA ASP A 131 1.07 -2.03 -5.84
C ASP A 131 -0.23 -1.23 -5.85
N ILE A 132 -1.07 -1.48 -4.85
CA ILE A 132 -2.32 -0.76 -4.64
C ILE A 132 -2.12 0.24 -3.52
N THR A 133 -2.63 1.45 -3.70
CA THR A 133 -2.54 2.51 -2.71
C THR A 133 -3.89 3.11 -2.41
N GLN A 134 -4.08 3.57 -1.18
CA GLN A 134 -5.14 4.50 -0.84
C GLN A 134 -4.59 5.59 0.07
N ASP A 135 -5.05 6.82 -0.18
CA ASP A 135 -4.65 7.98 0.60
C ASP A 135 -5.74 8.34 1.59
N PHE A 136 -5.33 8.56 2.83
CA PHE A 136 -6.20 9.00 3.90
C PHE A 136 -5.78 10.38 4.38
N TYR A 137 -6.65 11.36 4.15
CA TYR A 137 -6.47 12.71 4.69
C TYR A 137 -6.96 12.74 6.13
N VAL A 138 -6.04 12.95 7.07
CA VAL A 138 -6.31 12.88 8.51
C VAL A 138 -6.25 14.27 9.15
N LYS A 139 -7.01 14.47 10.23
CA LYS A 139 -7.01 15.75 10.99
C LYS A 139 -5.79 15.90 11.90
N SER A 140 -5.12 14.79 12.21
CA SER A 140 -3.90 14.74 13.01
C SER A 140 -2.68 14.71 12.11
N ASP A 141 -1.51 14.94 12.70
CA ASP A 141 -0.24 14.63 12.05
C ASP A 141 -0.20 13.12 11.65
N PRO A 142 0.13 12.77 10.38
CA PRO A 142 0.25 11.38 9.94
C PRO A 142 1.27 10.56 10.74
N SER A 143 2.29 11.21 11.30
CA SER A 143 3.29 10.55 12.16
C SER A 143 2.65 9.86 13.36
N LEU A 144 1.53 10.38 13.92
CA LEU A 144 0.80 9.72 15.01
C LEU A 144 0.29 8.34 14.57
N TYR A 145 -0.36 8.24 13.40
CA TYR A 145 -0.84 6.96 12.88
C TYR A 145 0.33 6.00 12.66
N ILE A 146 1.45 6.49 12.12
CA ILE A 146 2.62 5.65 11.86
C ILE A 146 3.27 5.17 13.16
N ARG A 147 3.38 6.04 14.17
CA ARG A 147 3.84 5.65 15.52
C ARG A 147 2.92 4.58 16.08
N VAL A 148 1.61 4.82 16.11
CA VAL A 148 0.58 3.88 16.60
C VAL A 148 0.64 2.52 15.90
N LEU A 149 0.71 2.49 14.56
CA LEU A 149 0.79 1.26 13.79
C LEU A 149 2.10 0.49 14.06
N ARG A 150 3.20 1.20 14.32
CA ARG A 150 4.48 0.58 14.71
C ARG A 150 4.45 -0.02 16.11
N TYR A 151 3.54 0.41 16.98
CA TYR A 151 3.31 -0.23 18.28
C TYR A 151 2.44 -1.48 18.17
N ASN A 152 1.72 -1.65 17.07
CA ASN A 152 0.86 -2.80 16.88
C ASN A 152 1.68 -4.09 16.73
N ASP A 153 1.19 -5.15 17.37
CA ASP A 153 1.87 -6.41 17.65
C ASP A 153 2.60 -7.05 16.43
N PRO A 154 3.91 -7.38 16.57
CA PRO A 154 4.73 -8.11 15.59
C PRO A 154 4.26 -9.52 15.17
N SER A 155 3.39 -10.18 15.94
CA SER A 155 3.09 -11.61 15.77
C SER A 155 2.46 -11.98 14.41
N TYR A 156 1.91 -11.01 13.67
CA TYR A 156 1.28 -11.21 12.35
C TYR A 156 2.18 -10.87 11.14
N GLY A 157 3.46 -10.55 11.33
CA GLY A 157 4.38 -10.36 10.20
C GLY A 157 5.80 -10.02 10.62
N LYS A 158 6.80 -10.43 9.83
CA LYS A 158 8.19 -10.06 10.10
C LYS A 158 8.34 -8.56 9.88
N HIS A 159 8.63 -7.79 10.92
CA HIS A 159 8.99 -6.39 10.77
C HIS A 159 10.29 -6.29 9.98
N VAL A 160 10.22 -5.73 8.77
CA VAL A 160 11.42 -5.28 8.05
C VAL A 160 11.56 -3.80 8.33
N VAL A 161 12.05 -3.47 9.52
CA VAL A 161 12.49 -2.11 9.81
C VAL A 161 13.81 -1.91 9.09
N GLU A 162 13.79 -1.31 7.89
CA GLU A 162 15.02 -0.76 7.34
C GLU A 162 15.45 0.44 8.19
N ALA A 163 16.71 0.40 8.66
CA ALA A 163 17.31 1.37 9.58
C ALA A 163 17.45 2.80 9.00
N ASN A 164 17.09 3.05 7.74
CA ASN A 164 17.42 4.31 7.03
C ASN A 164 16.31 5.38 7.04
N HIS A 165 15.31 5.28 7.93
CA HIS A 165 14.16 6.20 7.99
C HIS A 165 14.23 7.26 9.11
N TYR A 166 15.44 7.67 9.52
CA TYR A 166 15.63 8.72 10.52
C TYR A 166 15.88 10.08 9.86
N ILE A 167 15.15 11.12 10.26
CA ILE A 167 15.53 12.52 10.04
C ILE A 167 15.38 13.28 11.37
N LYS A 168 16.24 14.31 11.52
CA LYS A 168 16.57 15.29 12.60
C LYS A 168 15.73 15.46 13.90
N HIS A 169 14.60 14.80 14.09
CA HIS A 169 13.82 14.79 15.34
C HIS A 169 13.36 13.38 15.78
N ASN A 170 13.91 12.31 15.19
CA ASN A 170 13.66 10.90 15.54
C ASN A 170 12.22 10.39 15.26
N GLU A 171 11.40 11.16 14.54
CA GLU A 171 10.06 10.74 14.12
C GLU A 171 10.13 9.87 12.85
N LYS A 172 9.49 8.69 12.90
CA LYS A 172 9.46 7.74 11.77
C LYS A 172 8.23 8.03 10.92
N HIS A 173 8.44 8.41 9.65
CA HIS A 173 7.38 8.81 8.70
C HIS A 173 6.93 7.68 7.75
N SER A 174 7.35 6.45 8.00
CA SER A 174 6.90 5.28 7.26
C SER A 174 6.95 4.05 8.16
N ALA A 175 6.28 2.97 7.78
CA ALA A 175 6.41 1.64 8.38
C ALA A 175 6.12 0.59 7.31
N LYS A 176 6.88 -0.52 7.30
CA LYS A 176 6.76 -1.60 6.33
C LYS A 176 6.68 -2.95 7.05
N TRP A 177 5.85 -3.84 6.53
CA TRP A 177 5.65 -5.21 6.99
C TRP A 177 5.63 -6.17 5.82
N GLU A 178 6.12 -7.40 6.04
CA GLU A 178 6.01 -8.50 5.08
C GLU A 178 5.00 -9.52 5.62
N LEU A 179 3.85 -9.65 4.95
CA LEU A 179 2.77 -10.54 5.34
C LEU A 179 2.79 -11.81 4.49
N LYS A 180 2.92 -12.96 5.15
CA LYS A 180 2.80 -14.31 4.56
C LYS A 180 3.70 -14.58 3.34
N LYS A 181 4.75 -13.77 3.12
CA LYS A 181 5.60 -13.76 1.89
C LYS A 181 4.78 -13.58 0.59
N VAL A 182 3.63 -12.91 0.70
CA VAL A 182 2.67 -12.74 -0.39
C VAL A 182 2.27 -11.26 -0.55
N PHE A 183 2.30 -10.51 0.55
CA PHE A 183 2.06 -9.08 0.55
C PHE A 183 3.17 -8.32 1.26
N ASP A 184 3.55 -7.19 0.68
CA ASP A 184 4.31 -6.16 1.37
C ASP A 184 3.36 -5.02 1.68
N VAL A 185 3.25 -4.64 2.95
CA VAL A 185 2.39 -3.55 3.40
C VAL A 185 3.25 -2.39 3.84
N THR A 186 2.99 -1.19 3.32
CA THR A 186 3.68 0.04 3.73
C THR A 186 2.66 1.11 4.09
N VAL A 187 2.85 1.78 5.21
CA VAL A 187 2.08 2.97 5.59
C VAL A 187 3.04 4.13 5.80
N TYR A 188 2.80 5.28 5.18
CA TYR A 188 3.71 6.41 5.24
C TYR A 188 3.04 7.77 5.09
N ASP A 189 3.73 8.80 5.58
CA ASP A 189 3.38 10.20 5.39
C ASP A 189 3.76 10.60 3.96
N LYS A 190 2.73 10.82 3.13
CA LYS A 190 2.94 11.09 1.71
C LYS A 190 3.61 12.44 1.49
N GLN A 191 3.32 13.45 2.31
CA GLN A 191 3.96 14.75 2.17
C GLN A 191 5.45 14.66 2.50
N ALA A 192 5.81 13.97 3.59
CA ALA A 192 7.20 13.77 3.96
C ALA A 192 7.96 12.98 2.88
N GLU A 193 7.34 11.96 2.29
CA GLU A 193 7.89 11.20 1.17
C GLU A 193 8.16 12.09 -0.05
N LEU A 194 7.17 12.89 -0.49
CA LEU A 194 7.32 13.80 -1.62
C LEU A 194 8.42 14.85 -1.39
N LYS A 195 8.51 15.41 -0.17
CA LYS A 195 9.60 16.33 0.21
C LYS A 195 10.97 15.65 0.10
N ASN A 196 11.08 14.38 0.46
CA ASN A 196 12.33 13.62 0.35
C ASN A 196 12.68 13.28 -1.11
N VAL A 197 11.69 12.96 -1.94
CA VAL A 197 11.89 12.76 -3.38
C VAL A 197 12.34 14.05 -4.05
N ALA A 198 11.72 15.19 -3.71
CA ALA A 198 12.11 16.51 -4.23
C ALA A 198 13.59 16.81 -3.94
N LYS A 199 14.06 16.53 -2.72
CA LYS A 199 15.47 16.70 -2.33
C LYS A 199 16.44 15.79 -3.09
N ARG A 200 16.04 14.57 -3.45
CA ARG A 200 16.92 13.58 -4.10
C ARG A 200 16.92 13.66 -5.63
N HIS A 201 15.78 13.97 -6.22
CA HIS A 201 15.53 13.80 -7.65
C HIS A 201 14.99 15.06 -8.35
N GLY A 202 14.62 16.12 -7.62
CA GLY A 202 14.16 17.42 -8.16
C GLY A 202 12.81 17.42 -8.88
N ASN A 203 12.33 16.27 -9.35
CA ASN A 203 11.12 16.14 -10.16
C ASN A 203 9.86 15.88 -9.30
N VAL A 204 9.49 16.85 -8.48
CA VAL A 204 8.22 16.84 -7.73
C VAL A 204 7.55 18.20 -7.89
N LEU A 205 6.28 18.21 -8.28
CA LEU A 205 5.52 19.46 -8.37
C LEU A 205 5.30 20.01 -6.95
N PRO A 206 5.58 21.30 -6.68
CA PRO A 206 5.32 21.89 -5.36
C PRO A 206 3.87 21.69 -4.90
N GLN A 207 2.93 21.80 -5.85
CA GLN A 207 1.51 21.58 -5.60
C GLN A 207 1.20 20.15 -5.11
N ASP A 208 1.97 19.14 -5.51
CA ASP A 208 1.79 17.77 -4.98
C ASP A 208 2.15 17.70 -3.50
N ILE A 209 3.19 18.42 -3.08
CA ILE A 209 3.59 18.46 -1.67
C ILE A 209 2.50 19.14 -0.84
N ASP A 210 1.93 20.23 -1.35
CA ASP A 210 0.87 20.98 -0.67
C ASP A 210 -0.42 20.15 -0.61
N ASN A 211 -0.82 19.53 -1.73
CA ASN A 211 -1.99 18.66 -1.81
C ASN A 211 -1.86 17.37 -1.00
N ALA A 212 -0.65 16.98 -0.60
CA ALA A 212 -0.40 15.84 0.26
C ALA A 212 -0.41 16.19 1.77
N GLN A 213 -0.73 17.44 2.14
CA GLN A 213 -0.77 17.83 3.56
C GLN A 213 -1.66 16.89 4.38
N ASN A 214 -1.11 16.35 5.47
CA ASN A 214 -1.75 15.37 6.34
C ASN A 214 -2.29 14.13 5.61
N CYS A 215 -1.63 13.71 4.54
CA CYS A 215 -1.97 12.51 3.79
C CYS A 215 -1.17 11.31 4.30
N LEU A 216 -1.89 10.34 4.87
CA LEU A 216 -1.37 9.02 5.19
C LEU A 216 -1.63 8.08 4.02
N ARG A 217 -0.59 7.59 3.35
CA ARG A 217 -0.71 6.59 2.29
C ARG A 217 -0.61 5.19 2.87
N TYR A 218 -1.59 4.36 2.55
CA TYR A 218 -1.59 2.92 2.79
C TYR A 218 -1.36 2.20 1.47
N GLU A 219 -0.26 1.46 1.39
CA GLU A 219 0.19 0.74 0.21
C GLU A 219 0.25 -0.76 0.48
N VAL A 220 -0.37 -1.54 -0.40
CA VAL A 220 -0.34 -3.00 -0.40
C VAL A 220 0.26 -3.46 -1.73
N GLN A 221 1.46 -4.01 -1.66
CA GLN A 221 2.14 -4.65 -2.78
C GLN A 221 1.77 -6.13 -2.78
N MET A 222 1.09 -6.56 -3.83
CA MET A 222 0.67 -7.94 -4.05
C MET A 222 1.66 -8.63 -4.96
N GLU A 223 2.26 -9.73 -4.48
CA GLU A 223 3.19 -10.54 -5.25
C GLU A 223 2.48 -11.56 -6.13
N ARG A 224 3.20 -12.05 -7.15
CA ARG A 224 2.71 -13.02 -8.15
C ARG A 224 1.93 -14.21 -7.56
N LYS A 225 2.35 -14.71 -6.39
CA LYS A 225 1.71 -15.88 -5.76
C LYS A 225 0.22 -15.64 -5.51
N PHE A 226 -0.16 -14.45 -5.05
CA PHE A 226 -1.56 -14.07 -4.87
C PHE A 226 -2.24 -13.78 -6.21
N LEU A 227 -1.59 -12.97 -7.05
CA LEU A 227 -2.17 -12.52 -8.33
C LEU A 227 -2.55 -13.68 -9.25
N ARG A 228 -1.76 -14.76 -9.23
CA ARG A 228 -2.02 -16.00 -9.97
C ARG A 228 -3.37 -16.63 -9.60
N ASP A 229 -3.74 -16.56 -8.33
CA ASP A 229 -4.88 -17.28 -7.77
C ASP A 229 -6.19 -16.47 -7.92
N VAL A 230 -6.11 -15.15 -8.23
CA VAL A 230 -7.27 -14.23 -8.28
C VAL A 230 -7.74 -13.86 -9.70
N ILE A 231 -6.85 -13.72 -10.70
CA ILE A 231 -7.21 -13.07 -11.99
C ILE A 231 -6.96 -13.94 -13.24
N GLU A 232 -6.49 -15.17 -13.05
CA GLU A 232 -5.92 -16.11 -14.05
C GLU A 232 -4.39 -16.03 -14.18
N PRO A 233 -3.70 -17.19 -14.26
CA PRO A 233 -2.24 -17.27 -14.24
C PRO A 233 -1.55 -16.78 -15.53
N ARG A 234 -2.30 -16.56 -16.62
CA ARG A 234 -1.75 -16.23 -17.94
C ARG A 234 -2.57 -15.12 -18.58
N MET A 235 -1.89 -14.09 -19.07
CA MET A 235 -2.49 -13.04 -19.87
C MET A 235 -2.80 -13.61 -21.26
N ARG A 236 -3.99 -14.22 -21.41
CA ARG A 236 -4.53 -14.67 -22.69
C ARG A 236 -5.48 -13.61 -23.22
N TYR A 237 -5.50 -13.43 -24.54
CA TYR A 237 -6.45 -12.52 -25.18
C TYR A 237 -7.88 -12.96 -24.94
N SER A 238 -8.73 -12.03 -24.50
CA SER A 238 -10.17 -12.22 -24.51
C SER A 238 -10.70 -12.08 -25.95
N LYS A 239 -11.66 -12.94 -26.29
CA LYS A 239 -12.41 -12.87 -27.55
C LYS A 239 -13.39 -11.70 -27.50
N TRP A 240 -13.63 -11.16 -28.69
CA TRP A 240 -14.73 -10.28 -29.10
C TRP A 240 -16.02 -10.41 -28.26
N GLN A 241 -16.45 -9.31 -27.64
CA GLN A 241 -17.87 -9.02 -27.40
C GLN A 241 -18.15 -7.58 -27.83
N GLY A 242 -19.06 -7.40 -28.79
CA GLY A 242 -19.66 -6.08 -29.10
C GLY A 242 -18.80 -5.08 -29.89
N GLY A 243 -17.78 -5.50 -30.64
CA GLY A 243 -17.06 -4.62 -31.57
C GLY A 243 -15.94 -3.74 -30.97
N TRP A 244 -15.66 -3.86 -29.66
CA TRP A 244 -14.55 -3.15 -28.99
C TRP A 244 -13.40 -4.12 -28.68
N LYS A 245 -12.17 -3.74 -29.03
CA LYS A 245 -10.96 -4.55 -28.76
C LYS A 245 -10.40 -4.19 -27.38
N TYR A 246 -10.84 -4.89 -26.34
CA TYR A 246 -10.15 -4.85 -25.05
C TYR A 246 -8.93 -5.77 -25.08
N ASN A 247 -7.76 -5.24 -24.73
CA ASN A 247 -6.56 -6.05 -24.54
C ASN A 247 -6.52 -6.50 -23.05
N TRP A 248 -5.58 -7.39 -22.72
CA TRP A 248 -5.59 -8.11 -21.44
C TRP A 248 -5.37 -7.21 -20.21
N VAL A 249 -4.74 -6.03 -20.33
CA VAL A 249 -4.45 -5.14 -19.19
C VAL A 249 -5.74 -4.55 -18.66
N THR A 250 -6.63 -4.09 -19.56
CA THR A 250 -7.94 -3.54 -19.20
C THR A 250 -8.79 -4.61 -18.50
N ASP A 251 -8.92 -5.79 -19.09
CA ASP A 251 -9.67 -6.90 -18.48
C ASP A 251 -9.10 -7.30 -17.11
N TYR A 252 -7.77 -7.38 -17.00
CA TYR A 252 -7.08 -7.71 -15.76
C TYR A 252 -7.41 -6.70 -14.65
N PHE A 253 -7.34 -5.40 -14.94
CA PHE A 253 -7.62 -4.38 -13.93
C PHE A 253 -9.09 -4.22 -13.60
N LEU A 254 -10.01 -4.45 -14.55
CA LEU A 254 -11.45 -4.51 -14.26
C LEU A 254 -11.79 -5.68 -13.32
N LYS A 255 -11.14 -6.84 -13.50
CA LYS A 255 -11.26 -7.97 -12.56
C LYS A 255 -10.66 -7.62 -11.21
N LEU A 256 -9.44 -7.07 -11.18
CA LEU A 256 -8.75 -6.71 -9.93
C LEU A 256 -9.54 -5.70 -9.10
N ARG A 257 -10.12 -4.68 -9.75
CA ARG A 257 -10.92 -3.61 -9.12
C ARG A 257 -11.94 -4.16 -8.12
N LYS A 258 -12.61 -5.26 -8.46
CA LYS A 258 -13.65 -5.89 -7.62
C LYS A 258 -13.12 -6.40 -6.28
N PHE A 259 -11.84 -6.79 -6.23
CA PHE A 259 -11.21 -7.38 -5.05
C PHE A 259 -10.44 -6.36 -4.21
N ILE A 260 -10.06 -5.22 -4.78
CA ILE A 260 -9.17 -4.25 -4.11
C ILE A 260 -9.70 -3.79 -2.76
N PRO A 261 -10.92 -3.24 -2.63
CA PRO A 261 -11.37 -2.69 -1.36
C PRO A 261 -11.46 -3.75 -0.27
N ALA A 262 -12.02 -4.93 -0.59
CA ALA A 262 -12.14 -6.03 0.35
C ALA A 262 -10.76 -6.53 0.80
N THR A 263 -9.82 -6.73 -0.15
CA THR A 263 -8.46 -7.19 0.18
C THR A 263 -7.73 -6.19 1.08
N MET A 264 -7.83 -4.89 0.78
CA MET A 264 -7.21 -3.86 1.63
C MET A 264 -7.86 -3.79 3.02
N GLN A 265 -9.17 -3.94 3.12
CA GLN A 265 -9.88 -3.99 4.40
C GLN A 265 -9.48 -5.20 5.23
N GLU A 266 -9.44 -6.39 4.62
CA GLU A 266 -9.05 -7.63 5.28
C GLU A 266 -7.62 -7.58 5.79
N ILE A 267 -6.66 -7.13 4.95
CA ILE A 267 -5.27 -6.97 5.37
C ILE A 267 -5.17 -5.94 6.51
N ALA A 268 -5.84 -4.79 6.39
CA ALA A 268 -5.82 -3.78 7.44
C ALA A 268 -6.45 -4.28 8.74
N MET A 269 -7.52 -5.08 8.68
CA MET A 269 -8.18 -5.65 9.86
C MET A 269 -7.35 -6.76 10.51
N GLU A 270 -6.79 -7.68 9.70
CA GLU A 270 -5.92 -8.78 10.16
C GLU A 270 -4.68 -8.21 10.84
N MET A 271 -4.03 -7.23 10.20
CA MET A 271 -2.79 -6.66 10.72
C MET A 271 -3.06 -5.70 11.87
N PHE A 272 -3.98 -4.75 11.71
CA PHE A 272 -4.06 -3.56 12.56
C PHE A 272 -5.28 -3.55 13.48
N GLY A 273 -6.11 -4.59 13.47
CA GLY A 273 -7.24 -4.74 14.37
C GLY A 273 -8.47 -3.92 13.98
N LYS A 274 -9.62 -4.31 14.54
CA LYS A 274 -10.93 -3.78 14.13
C LYS A 274 -11.38 -2.51 14.87
N TYR A 275 -10.79 -2.21 16.02
CA TYR A 275 -11.21 -1.13 16.92
C TYR A 275 -10.28 0.09 16.88
N PRO A 276 -10.77 1.27 17.31
CA PRO A 276 -9.94 2.48 17.40
C PRO A 276 -8.74 2.30 18.33
N TRP A 277 -7.65 3.00 18.02
CA TRP A 277 -6.53 3.12 18.94
C TRP A 277 -6.79 4.23 19.95
N VAL A 278 -6.57 3.88 21.20
CA VAL A 278 -6.73 4.74 22.37
C VAL A 278 -5.47 4.67 23.23
N SER A 279 -5.29 5.66 24.09
CA SER A 279 -4.17 5.64 25.03
C SER A 279 -4.44 4.65 26.18
N CYS A 280 -3.41 4.24 26.91
CA CYS A 280 -3.57 3.37 28.09
C CYS A 280 -4.58 3.95 29.08
N LYS A 281 -4.49 5.24 29.39
CA LYS A 281 -5.42 5.90 30.33
C LYS A 281 -6.87 5.84 29.86
N GLU A 282 -7.10 5.94 28.56
CA GLU A 282 -8.46 5.83 28.00
C GLU A 282 -8.95 4.38 27.97
N ALA A 283 -8.08 3.42 27.70
CA ALA A 283 -8.41 2.00 27.81
C ALA A 283 -8.79 1.64 29.26
N GLU A 284 -7.99 2.05 30.24
CA GLU A 284 -8.26 1.88 31.67
C GLU A 284 -9.66 2.35 32.06
N LYS A 285 -10.05 3.57 31.64
CA LYS A 285 -11.40 4.08 31.92
C LYS A 285 -12.50 3.18 31.36
N ARG A 286 -12.32 2.62 30.16
CA ARG A 286 -13.28 1.71 29.55
C ARG A 286 -13.35 0.39 30.31
N ILE A 287 -12.21 -0.14 30.73
CA ILE A 287 -12.15 -1.35 31.57
C ILE A 287 -12.81 -1.11 32.94
N SER A 288 -12.58 0.04 33.58
CA SER A 288 -13.24 0.40 34.84
C SER A 288 -14.76 0.49 34.72
N VAL A 289 -15.28 0.88 33.54
CA VAL A 289 -16.73 0.82 33.27
C VAL A 289 -17.21 -0.62 33.20
N LEU A 290 -16.49 -1.52 32.51
CA LEU A 290 -16.85 -2.94 32.44
C LEU A 290 -16.90 -3.58 33.83
N TYR A 291 -15.89 -3.32 34.66
CA TYR A 291 -15.81 -3.81 36.04
C TYR A 291 -16.99 -3.33 36.89
N ARG A 292 -17.31 -2.02 36.87
CA ARG A 292 -18.44 -1.45 37.63
C ARG A 292 -19.80 -2.03 37.23
N HIS A 293 -19.93 -2.51 36.00
CA HIS A 293 -21.15 -3.15 35.51
C HIS A 293 -21.14 -4.67 35.70
N GLY A 294 -20.13 -5.24 36.38
CA GLY A 294 -20.04 -6.67 36.68
C GLY A 294 -19.74 -7.53 35.45
N ASN A 295 -19.18 -6.95 34.38
CA ASN A 295 -18.82 -7.71 33.17
C ASN A 295 -17.45 -8.37 33.26
N ILE A 296 -16.61 -7.94 34.20
CA ILE A 296 -15.32 -8.57 34.52
C ILE A 296 -15.17 -8.63 36.04
N GLY A 297 -14.48 -9.67 36.55
CA GLY A 297 -14.19 -9.88 37.96
C GLY A 297 -12.89 -9.23 38.46
N ASP A 298 -12.57 -9.44 39.72
CA ASP A 298 -11.37 -8.87 40.35
C ASP A 298 -10.07 -9.40 39.72
N GLU A 299 -9.98 -10.71 39.47
CA GLU A 299 -8.81 -11.34 38.82
C GLU A 299 -8.57 -10.79 37.40
N GLU A 300 -9.64 -10.58 36.64
CA GLU A 300 -9.57 -10.00 35.29
C GLU A 300 -9.15 -8.53 35.32
N LEU A 301 -9.61 -7.77 36.32
CA LEU A 301 -9.20 -6.39 36.52
C LEU A 301 -7.72 -6.29 36.88
N GLU A 302 -7.22 -7.15 37.78
CA GLU A 302 -5.80 -7.23 38.16
C GLU A 302 -4.93 -7.58 36.94
N LEU A 303 -5.34 -8.57 36.14
CA LEU A 303 -4.65 -8.94 34.91
C LEU A 303 -4.59 -7.78 33.91
N MET A 304 -5.67 -7.02 33.76
CA MET A 304 -5.69 -5.84 32.88
C MET A 304 -4.81 -4.71 33.41
N GLN A 305 -4.74 -4.50 34.73
CA GLN A 305 -3.83 -3.53 35.34
C GLN A 305 -2.37 -3.91 35.06
N GLU A 306 -2.01 -5.18 35.25
CA GLU A 306 -0.67 -5.67 34.92
C GLU A 306 -0.35 -5.46 33.43
N TYR A 307 -1.32 -5.72 32.54
CA TYR A 307 -1.19 -5.44 31.11
C TYR A 307 -0.93 -3.96 30.83
N PHE A 308 -1.68 -3.04 31.46
CA PHE A 308 -1.50 -1.61 31.27
C PHE A 308 -0.17 -1.12 31.83
N ASP A 309 0.19 -1.52 33.05
CA ASP A 309 1.45 -1.15 33.68
C ASP A 309 2.63 -1.62 32.83
N TYR A 310 2.60 -2.88 32.37
CA TYR A 310 3.64 -3.40 31.51
C TYR A 310 3.77 -2.62 30.20
N ASN A 311 2.65 -2.31 29.53
CA ASN A 311 2.67 -1.61 28.24
C ASN A 311 2.91 -0.11 28.37
N ASN A 312 2.66 0.50 29.54
CA ASN A 312 2.82 1.94 29.76
C ASN A 312 4.19 2.33 30.33
N VAL A 313 5.09 1.37 30.53
CA VAL A 313 6.49 1.63 30.90
C VAL A 313 7.33 1.98 29.67
N LYS A 314 8.19 2.99 29.82
CA LYS A 314 9.22 3.33 28.84
C LYS A 314 10.49 2.56 29.20
N ALA A 315 10.96 1.65 28.33
CA ALA A 315 12.24 0.98 28.53
C ALA A 315 13.39 2.00 28.57
N GLU A 316 14.48 1.67 29.29
CA GLU A 316 15.63 2.57 29.45
C GLU A 316 16.27 2.99 28.11
N ASP A 317 16.20 2.12 27.09
CA ASP A 317 16.69 2.37 25.74
C ASP A 317 15.69 3.12 24.84
N GLY A 318 14.54 3.53 25.39
CA GLY A 318 13.47 4.24 24.70
C GLY A 318 12.64 3.38 23.74
N ARG A 319 12.77 2.05 23.77
CA ARG A 319 11.97 1.12 22.97
C ARG A 319 10.67 0.73 23.68
N CYS A 320 9.76 0.13 22.90
CA CYS A 320 8.59 -0.55 23.44
C CYS A 320 9.04 -1.76 24.26
N PRO A 321 8.40 -2.06 25.41
CA PRO A 321 8.63 -3.31 26.13
C PRO A 321 8.37 -4.53 25.24
N ASP A 322 9.13 -5.60 25.47
CA ASP A 322 9.05 -6.84 24.68
C ASP A 322 7.74 -7.57 24.96
N ARG A 323 6.83 -7.52 24.00
CA ARG A 323 5.50 -8.13 24.15
C ARG A 323 5.51 -9.64 24.15
N SER A 324 6.66 -10.29 23.95
CA SER A 324 6.84 -11.73 24.17
C SER A 324 6.46 -12.18 25.59
N LYS A 325 6.42 -11.27 26.58
CA LYS A 325 5.84 -11.51 27.90
C LYS A 325 4.43 -12.10 27.79
N TRP A 326 3.60 -11.53 26.92
CA TRP A 326 2.24 -11.98 26.68
C TRP A 326 2.29 -13.07 25.62
N ASN A 327 2.46 -14.32 26.04
CA ASN A 327 2.39 -15.46 25.13
C ASN A 327 1.01 -15.47 24.44
N PHE A 328 0.95 -15.23 23.13
CA PHE A 328 -0.30 -15.04 22.40
C PHE A 328 -1.20 -16.28 22.34
N ASP A 329 -0.66 -17.44 22.69
CA ASP A 329 -1.42 -18.68 22.80
C ASP A 329 -1.87 -18.99 24.24
N SER A 330 -1.43 -18.20 25.23
CA SER A 330 -1.79 -18.40 26.63
C SER A 330 -3.24 -18.02 26.91
N GLU A 331 -3.77 -18.62 27.97
CA GLU A 331 -5.09 -18.29 28.50
C GLU A 331 -5.16 -16.82 28.96
N GLU A 332 -4.10 -16.32 29.62
CA GLU A 332 -3.98 -14.92 30.04
C GLU A 332 -4.15 -13.96 28.86
N TRP A 333 -3.45 -14.19 27.75
CA TRP A 333 -3.60 -13.33 26.57
C TRP A 333 -4.99 -13.42 25.97
N ARG A 334 -5.61 -14.61 25.92
CA ARG A 334 -6.98 -14.77 25.43
C ARG A 334 -7.97 -13.98 26.28
N THR A 335 -7.79 -13.99 27.60
CA THR A 335 -8.59 -13.19 28.54
C THR A 335 -8.39 -11.69 28.30
N ILE A 336 -7.14 -11.21 28.25
CA ILE A 336 -6.83 -9.80 27.92
C ILE A 336 -7.47 -9.39 26.60
N TYR A 337 -7.30 -10.21 25.56
CA TYR A 337 -7.86 -9.94 24.24
C TYR A 337 -9.39 -9.87 24.27
N HIS A 338 -10.05 -10.77 24.99
CA HIS A 338 -11.52 -10.78 25.13
C HIS A 338 -12.01 -9.50 25.81
N ILE A 339 -11.35 -9.09 26.90
CA ILE A 339 -11.70 -7.88 27.65
C ILE A 339 -11.50 -6.62 26.78
N LEU A 340 -10.38 -6.52 26.06
CA LEU A 340 -10.14 -5.43 25.11
C LEU A 340 -11.19 -5.42 23.99
N ASP A 341 -11.58 -6.59 23.46
CA ASP A 341 -12.61 -6.69 22.42
C ASP A 341 -13.97 -6.20 22.95
N PHE A 342 -14.34 -6.62 24.15
CA PHE A 342 -15.58 -6.20 24.81
C PHE A 342 -15.60 -4.70 25.11
N ALA A 343 -14.45 -4.13 25.47
CA ALA A 343 -14.25 -2.69 25.64
C ALA A 343 -14.18 -1.89 24.32
N GLN A 344 -14.23 -2.57 23.17
CA GLN A 344 -14.02 -2.01 21.84
C GLN A 344 -12.71 -1.21 21.74
N VAL A 345 -11.66 -1.76 22.32
CA VAL A 345 -10.29 -1.25 22.29
C VAL A 345 -9.47 -2.16 21.38
N ASN A 346 -8.55 -1.56 20.62
CA ASN A 346 -7.67 -2.36 19.78
C ASN A 346 -6.79 -3.30 20.65
N ARG A 347 -6.31 -4.40 20.07
CA ARG A 347 -5.41 -5.39 20.72
C ARG A 347 -4.18 -4.76 21.36
N THR A 348 -3.80 -3.61 20.81
CA THR A 348 -2.71 -2.78 21.30
C THR A 348 -3.23 -1.46 21.82
N VAL A 349 -2.96 -1.18 23.09
CA VAL A 349 -3.09 0.15 23.67
C VAL A 349 -1.84 0.99 23.42
N ILE A 350 -2.03 2.31 23.36
CA ILE A 350 -0.95 3.25 23.07
C ILE A 350 -0.39 3.82 24.38
N PRO A 351 0.91 3.64 24.68
CA PRO A 351 1.50 4.16 25.91
C PRO A 351 1.45 5.68 25.96
N GLU A 352 1.22 6.24 27.15
CA GLU A 352 1.11 7.69 27.35
C GLU A 352 2.41 8.43 27.01
N TRP A 353 3.56 7.81 27.25
CA TRP A 353 4.88 8.41 27.00
C TRP A 353 5.23 8.58 25.52
N VAL A 354 4.49 7.92 24.62
CA VAL A 354 4.64 8.03 23.15
C VAL A 354 3.89 9.25 22.60
N LEU A 355 2.95 9.77 23.38
CA LEU A 355 2.08 10.86 23.00
C LEU A 355 2.71 12.20 23.41
N ASN A 356 2.56 13.21 22.55
CA ASN A 356 2.85 14.58 22.94
C ASN A 356 1.70 15.17 23.78
N GLU A 357 1.94 16.32 24.42
CA GLU A 357 0.95 16.96 25.29
C GLU A 357 -0.39 17.24 24.60
N ARG A 358 -0.37 17.58 23.30
CA ARG A 358 -1.61 17.81 22.55
C ARG A 358 -2.39 16.51 22.32
N GLU A 359 -1.70 15.40 22.09
CA GLU A 359 -2.29 14.08 21.88
C GLU A 359 -2.85 13.49 23.17
N LYS A 360 -2.14 13.63 24.29
CA LYS A 360 -2.63 13.24 25.63
C LYS A 360 -3.93 13.94 26.01
N ASN A 361 -4.11 15.18 25.53
CA ASN A 361 -5.31 15.99 25.78
C ASN A 361 -6.48 15.70 24.82
N LYS A 362 -6.34 14.75 23.87
CA LYS A 362 -7.47 14.32 23.02
C LYS A 362 -8.49 13.53 23.85
N LYS A 363 -9.78 13.84 23.66
CA LYS A 363 -10.85 13.44 24.58
C LYS A 363 -11.25 11.95 24.59
N SER A 364 -10.81 11.08 23.66
CA SER A 364 -11.12 9.63 23.71
C SER A 364 -10.54 8.75 22.60
N ILE A 365 -10.27 9.27 21.41
CA ILE A 365 -9.77 8.47 20.28
C ILE A 365 -8.53 9.15 19.69
N LEU A 366 -7.45 8.39 19.57
CA LEU A 366 -6.21 8.84 18.93
C LEU A 366 -6.32 8.70 17.41
N CYS A 367 -6.63 7.48 16.96
CA CYS A 367 -6.67 7.08 15.56
C CYS A 367 -7.85 6.13 15.29
N GLN A 368 -8.54 6.32 14.16
CA GLN A 368 -9.52 5.36 13.67
C GLN A 368 -8.80 4.13 13.11
N PRO A 369 -9.41 2.92 13.17
CA PRO A 369 -8.80 1.73 12.61
C PRO A 369 -8.70 1.84 11.09
N LEU A 370 -7.56 1.43 10.53
CA LEU A 370 -7.23 1.65 9.11
C LEU A 370 -8.26 1.02 8.16
N TRP A 371 -8.79 -0.16 8.49
CA TRP A 371 -9.78 -0.85 7.67
C TRP A 371 -11.08 -0.04 7.51
N LYS A 372 -11.52 0.72 8.53
CA LYS A 372 -12.70 1.60 8.45
C LYS A 372 -12.45 2.83 7.56
N MET A 373 -11.19 3.18 7.36
CA MET A 373 -10.79 4.31 6.53
C MET A 373 -10.75 3.95 5.05
N VAL A 374 -10.60 2.65 4.72
CA VAL A 374 -10.64 2.15 3.35
C VAL A 374 -12.02 2.41 2.73
N GLN A 375 -12.04 3.35 1.79
CA GLN A 375 -13.20 3.65 0.94
C GLN A 375 -13.45 2.52 -0.06
N LYS A 376 -14.72 2.34 -0.42
CA LYS A 376 -15.10 1.56 -1.60
C LYS A 376 -14.67 2.30 -2.87
N ILE A 377 -14.54 1.56 -3.97
CA ILE A 377 -14.48 2.15 -5.31
C ILE A 377 -15.93 2.31 -5.73
N GLU A 378 -16.40 3.54 -5.93
CA GLU A 378 -17.76 3.80 -6.40
C GLU A 378 -17.92 3.17 -7.79
N ASP A 379 -19.07 2.56 -8.03
CA ASP A 379 -19.47 2.23 -9.39
C ASP A 379 -19.93 3.52 -10.03
N GLU A 380 -19.09 4.11 -10.89
CA GLU A 380 -19.58 5.18 -11.77
C GLU A 380 -20.85 4.67 -12.49
N PRO A 381 -21.89 5.50 -12.61
CA PRO A 381 -23.10 5.12 -13.33
C PRO A 381 -22.70 4.68 -14.73
N ARG A 382 -23.29 3.55 -15.16
CA ARG A 382 -23.16 2.97 -16.50
C ARG A 382 -23.09 4.11 -17.51
N CYS A 383 -22.06 4.14 -18.34
CA CYS A 383 -22.04 4.98 -19.53
C CYS A 383 -23.41 4.85 -20.22
N ILE A 384 -24.18 5.92 -20.20
CA ILE A 384 -25.30 6.08 -21.12
C ILE A 384 -24.61 6.26 -22.46
N PHE A 385 -24.40 5.15 -23.16
CA PHE A 385 -23.91 5.19 -24.52
C PHE A 385 -24.97 5.94 -25.34
N TYR A 386 -24.57 7.05 -25.97
CA TYR A 386 -25.31 7.57 -27.11
C TYR A 386 -25.27 6.49 -28.19
N GLU A 387 -26.42 5.88 -28.47
CA GLU A 387 -26.60 5.12 -29.70
C GLU A 387 -26.40 6.07 -30.88
N PRO A 388 -25.54 5.74 -31.86
CA PRO A 388 -25.53 6.46 -33.13
C PRO A 388 -26.87 6.19 -33.82
N GLN A 389 -27.59 7.26 -34.18
CA GLN A 389 -28.73 7.20 -35.10
C GLN A 389 -28.30 6.85 -36.50
#